data_AF-A0A9J7KEK2-F1
#
_entry.id   AF-A0A9J7KEK2-F1
#
_cell.length_a   1.000
_cell.length_b   1.000
_cell.length_c   1.000
_cell.angle_alpha   90.00
_cell.angle_beta   90.00
_cell.angle_gamma   90.00
#
_symmetry.space_group_name_H-M   'P 1'
#
loop_
_entity.id
_entity.type
_entity.pdbx_description
1 polymer ?
#
loop_
_entity_poly.entity_id
_entity_poly.type
_entity_poly.pdbx_seq_one_letter_code
_entity_poly.pdbx_strand_id
1 'polypeptide(L)'
;MIIEEFEPSNLFLRHPDRSVFYSSAWSQRFLIPFLVYRITMALFTLFILIYSFGDYIVTDYGADWFFIYATNWTFIIQTVYYNMAAVVTALACFNIGTRPDEIANSVRRRRELTTSQRTTTFLLGENGNLADMESDSEEEDNLKVEVSGAPPDDLLWYHKTMWVLYNVMAPIALLITFSRSLAMGLHKSLQWIASDLDPMTDILHHLCNGGIVLVDIFVSGTPTRILHVIHPFAYSCVYNAFLVIYWVSGGFGITGTRWVYPMIDFSDDRWRPSVVFVYAGLFVVVPVFHLLVFGLYKLRCAIVRCVFGTAPEASKGTRLLSE
;
A
#
# COMPACT_ATOMS: atom_id res chain seq x y z
N MET A 1 -8.13 -18.25 1.62
CA MET A 1 -8.16 -17.37 2.83
C MET A 1 -6.78 -16.90 3.34
N ILE A 2 -5.68 -17.68 3.25
CA ILE A 2 -4.28 -17.16 3.26
C ILE A 2 -3.49 -17.75 2.09
N ILE A 3 -3.76 -19.01 1.74
CA ILE A 3 -3.10 -19.73 0.63
C ILE A 3 -3.27 -18.99 -0.70
N GLU A 4 -4.45 -18.42 -0.98
CA GLU A 4 -4.71 -17.57 -2.15
C GLU A 4 -3.76 -16.37 -2.25
N GLU A 5 -3.27 -15.81 -1.13
CA GLU A 5 -2.34 -14.67 -1.15
C GLU A 5 -0.96 -15.04 -1.73
N PHE A 6 -0.62 -16.33 -1.76
CA PHE A 6 0.63 -16.85 -2.30
C PHE A 6 0.53 -17.32 -3.75
N GLU A 7 -0.62 -17.13 -4.41
CA GLU A 7 -0.72 -17.37 -5.84
C GLU A 7 0.25 -16.45 -6.60
N PRO A 8 1.05 -16.96 -7.55
CA PRO A 8 1.98 -16.14 -8.33
C PRO A 8 1.32 -14.97 -9.08
N SER A 9 0.03 -15.10 -9.39
CA SER A 9 -0.82 -14.05 -9.97
C SER A 9 -0.85 -12.78 -9.10
N ASN A 10 -0.74 -12.92 -7.77
CA ASN A 10 -0.77 -11.82 -6.80
C ASN A 10 0.54 -11.05 -6.71
N LEU A 11 1.62 -11.51 -7.36
CA LEU A 11 2.84 -10.73 -7.55
C LEU A 11 2.64 -9.58 -8.54
N PHE A 12 1.71 -9.74 -9.50
CA PHE A 12 1.43 -8.72 -10.50
C PHE A 12 0.51 -7.62 -9.95
N LEU A 13 0.71 -6.40 -10.44
CA LEU A 13 -0.10 -5.22 -10.11
C LEU A 13 -1.46 -5.25 -10.84
N ARG A 14 -2.24 -6.31 -10.65
CA ARG A 14 -3.58 -6.50 -11.21
C ARG A 14 -4.60 -6.50 -10.09
N HIS A 15 -5.70 -5.77 -10.24
CA HIS A 15 -6.81 -5.78 -9.29
C HIS A 15 -8.14 -5.62 -10.06
N PRO A 16 -9.18 -6.39 -9.74
CA PRO A 16 -10.42 -6.41 -10.53
C PRO A 16 -11.24 -5.11 -10.43
N ASP A 17 -10.98 -4.31 -9.39
CA ASP A 17 -11.70 -3.08 -9.11
C ASP A 17 -10.73 -1.91 -8.95
N ARG A 18 -10.73 -0.97 -9.89
CA ARG A 18 -9.92 0.26 -9.80
C ARG A 18 -10.44 1.26 -8.77
N SER A 19 -11.70 1.14 -8.35
CA SER A 19 -12.32 2.10 -7.43
C SER A 19 -11.63 2.15 -6.08
N VAL A 20 -11.03 1.05 -5.65
CA VAL A 20 -10.30 0.94 -4.38
C VAL A 20 -9.14 1.94 -4.26
N PHE A 21 -8.61 2.44 -5.38
CA PHE A 21 -7.49 3.41 -5.38
C PHE A 21 -7.96 4.87 -5.23
N TYR A 22 -9.22 5.18 -5.56
CA TYR A 22 -9.78 6.54 -5.46
C TYR A 22 -10.95 6.66 -4.48
N SER A 23 -11.23 5.61 -3.70
CA SER A 23 -12.36 5.59 -2.78
C SER A 23 -11.95 5.24 -1.36
N SER A 24 -12.84 5.59 -0.43
CA SER A 24 -12.70 5.19 0.96
C SER A 24 -13.07 3.73 1.15
N ALA A 25 -12.39 3.04 2.08
CA ALA A 25 -12.75 1.69 2.50
C ALA A 25 -14.16 1.57 3.08
N TRP A 26 -14.74 2.68 3.55
CA TRP A 26 -16.01 2.71 4.27
C TRP A 26 -17.21 2.89 3.34
N SER A 27 -17.07 3.62 2.23
CA SER A 27 -18.16 3.80 1.27
C SER A 27 -17.68 4.44 -0.02
N GLN A 28 -18.14 3.90 -1.14
CA GLN A 28 -17.99 4.51 -2.47
C GLN A 28 -18.82 5.80 -2.64
N ARG A 29 -19.81 6.03 -1.76
CA ARG A 29 -20.70 7.22 -1.84
C ARG A 29 -20.04 8.49 -1.32
N PHE A 30 -18.96 8.37 -0.52
CA PHE A 30 -18.28 9.52 0.09
C PHE A 30 -17.11 10.03 -0.76
N LEU A 31 -17.28 10.08 -2.09
CA LEU A 31 -16.20 10.43 -3.00
C LEU A 31 -15.71 11.87 -2.82
N ILE A 32 -16.61 12.85 -2.68
CA ILE A 32 -16.24 14.26 -2.46
C ILE A 32 -15.56 14.47 -1.10
N PRO A 33 -16.12 13.98 0.04
CA PRO A 33 -15.40 14.01 1.32
C PRO A 33 -14.03 13.32 1.27
N PHE A 34 -13.93 12.19 0.56
CA PHE A 34 -12.67 11.48 0.40
C PHE A 34 -11.66 12.27 -0.45
N LEU A 35 -12.11 12.99 -1.47
CA LEU A 35 -11.26 13.92 -2.22
C LEU A 35 -10.72 15.04 -1.32
N VAL A 36 -11.56 15.65 -0.48
CA VAL A 36 -11.11 16.67 0.49
C VAL A 36 -10.05 16.08 1.41
N TYR A 37 -10.26 14.89 1.95
CA TYR A 37 -9.26 14.17 2.73
C TYR A 37 -7.93 13.99 1.98
N ARG A 38 -7.97 13.52 0.71
CA ARG A 38 -6.78 13.33 -0.11
C ARG A 38 -6.03 14.63 -0.38
N ILE A 39 -6.74 15.72 -0.69
CA ILE A 39 -6.14 17.05 -0.88
C ILE A 39 -5.48 17.53 0.40
N THR A 40 -6.14 17.39 1.55
CA THR A 40 -5.56 17.75 2.85
C THR A 40 -4.28 16.98 3.12
N MET A 41 -4.25 15.67 2.90
CA MET A 41 -3.04 14.85 3.08
C MET A 41 -1.93 15.25 2.10
N ALA A 42 -2.27 15.53 0.84
CA ALA A 42 -1.31 15.97 -0.17
C ALA A 42 -0.66 17.33 0.19
N LEU A 43 -1.47 18.31 0.58
CA LEU A 43 -0.99 19.62 1.00
C LEU A 43 -0.17 19.54 2.29
N PHE A 44 -0.61 18.74 3.25
CA PHE A 44 0.08 18.58 4.53
C PHE A 44 1.45 17.93 4.36
N THR A 45 1.54 16.85 3.59
CA THR A 45 2.83 16.18 3.31
C THR A 45 3.75 17.06 2.46
N LEU A 46 3.22 17.81 1.49
CA LEU A 46 4.00 18.78 0.73
C LEU A 46 4.53 19.92 1.62
N PHE A 47 3.71 20.44 2.52
CA PHE A 47 4.13 21.47 3.48
C PHE A 47 5.27 20.96 4.36
N ILE A 48 5.14 19.76 4.93
CA ILE A 48 6.21 19.17 5.75
C ILE A 48 7.47 19.02 4.91
N LEU A 49 7.38 18.49 3.68
CA LEU A 49 8.56 18.31 2.83
C LEU A 49 9.30 19.63 2.56
N ILE A 50 8.56 20.70 2.23
CA ILE A 50 9.14 22.03 1.96
C ILE A 50 9.74 22.62 3.24
N TYR A 51 9.00 22.58 4.35
CA TYR A 51 9.47 23.07 5.65
C TYR A 51 10.77 22.38 6.05
N SER A 52 10.81 21.06 5.92
CA SER A 52 11.94 20.22 6.28
C SER A 52 13.16 20.49 5.41
N PHE A 53 12.97 20.61 4.11
CA PHE A 53 14.06 20.98 3.21
C PHE A 53 14.60 22.38 3.51
N GLY A 54 13.70 23.34 3.82
CA GLY A 54 14.07 24.67 4.27
C GLY A 54 14.86 24.67 5.57
N ASP A 55 14.48 23.85 6.54
CA ASP A 55 15.19 23.69 7.82
C ASP A 55 16.65 23.26 7.60
N TYR A 56 16.90 22.28 6.72
CA TYR A 56 18.25 21.83 6.36
C TYR A 56 19.10 22.91 5.66
N ILE A 57 18.47 23.84 4.94
CA ILE A 57 19.16 24.97 4.29
C ILE A 57 19.51 26.05 5.32
N VAL A 58 18.59 26.37 6.23
CA VAL A 58 18.72 27.50 7.16
C VAL A 58 19.66 27.17 8.33
N THR A 59 19.74 25.92 8.76
CA THR A 59 20.52 25.49 9.94
C THR A 59 22.01 25.23 9.65
N ASP A 60 22.57 25.76 8.56
CA ASP A 60 23.98 25.61 8.13
C ASP A 60 24.47 24.16 7.91
N TYR A 61 23.59 23.15 7.97
CA TYR A 61 23.95 21.79 7.56
C TYR A 61 24.30 21.76 6.08
N GLY A 62 23.42 22.31 5.23
CA GLY A 62 23.54 22.30 3.77
C GLY A 62 22.53 21.36 3.11
N ALA A 63 22.07 21.72 1.91
CA ALA A 63 20.99 21.01 1.22
C ALA A 63 21.32 19.54 0.89
N ASP A 64 22.60 19.20 0.70
CA ASP A 64 23.05 17.86 0.32
C ASP A 64 22.75 16.81 1.41
N TRP A 65 22.77 17.22 2.68
CA TRP A 65 22.47 16.35 3.83
C TRP A 65 21.02 15.89 3.88
N PHE A 66 20.11 16.64 3.27
CA PHE A 66 18.73 16.21 3.17
C PHE A 66 18.62 14.88 2.41
N PHE A 67 19.44 14.68 1.38
CA PHE A 67 19.34 13.54 0.49
C PHE A 67 20.07 12.29 0.97
N ILE A 68 20.75 12.31 2.12
CA ILE A 68 21.48 11.13 2.60
C ILE A 68 20.65 10.25 3.55
N TYR A 69 19.51 10.74 4.05
CA TYR A 69 18.70 10.03 5.06
C TYR A 69 17.51 9.27 4.44
N ALA A 70 17.33 8.02 4.86
CA ALA A 70 16.21 7.16 4.50
C ALA A 70 14.86 7.76 4.85
N THR A 71 14.80 8.50 5.97
CA THR A 71 13.61 9.23 6.40
C THR A 71 13.15 10.19 5.32
N ASN A 72 14.07 10.97 4.76
CA ASN A 72 13.77 11.98 3.74
C ASN A 72 13.41 11.33 2.40
N TRP A 73 14.11 10.27 1.99
CA TRP A 73 13.73 9.47 0.80
C TRP A 73 12.31 8.92 0.92
N THR A 74 11.99 8.35 2.08
CA THR A 74 10.65 7.80 2.35
C THR A 74 9.60 8.90 2.35
N PHE A 75 9.92 10.07 2.92
CA PHE A 75 9.01 11.22 2.97
C PHE A 75 8.76 11.86 1.59
N ILE A 76 9.76 11.84 0.69
CA ILE A 76 9.58 12.21 -0.72
C ILE A 76 8.58 11.24 -1.39
N ILE A 77 8.81 9.93 -1.25
CA ILE A 77 7.91 8.89 -1.80
C ILE A 77 6.49 9.07 -1.25
N GLN A 78 6.38 9.35 0.05
CA GLN A 78 5.11 9.61 0.73
C GLN A 78 4.39 10.82 0.13
N THR A 79 5.08 11.94 -0.02
CA THR A 79 4.53 13.16 -0.63
C THR A 79 4.07 12.90 -2.07
N VAL A 80 4.88 12.20 -2.86
CA VAL A 80 4.52 11.83 -4.24
C VAL A 80 3.26 10.94 -4.26
N TYR A 81 3.18 9.94 -3.38
CA TYR A 81 2.00 9.08 -3.26
C TYR A 81 0.73 9.88 -2.93
N TYR A 82 0.75 10.74 -1.90
CA TYR A 82 -0.47 11.47 -1.51
C TYR A 82 -0.92 12.49 -2.57
N ASN A 83 0.02 13.17 -3.22
CA ASN A 83 -0.30 14.06 -4.34
C ASN A 83 -0.90 13.27 -5.52
N MET A 84 -0.32 12.12 -5.86
CA MET A 84 -0.86 11.25 -6.89
C MET A 84 -2.24 10.71 -6.54
N ALA A 85 -2.45 10.29 -5.30
CA ALA A 85 -3.75 9.80 -4.82
C ALA A 85 -4.83 10.90 -4.85
N ALA A 86 -4.47 12.15 -4.57
CA ALA A 86 -5.36 13.30 -4.72
C ALA A 86 -5.74 13.54 -6.19
N VAL A 87 -4.77 13.50 -7.12
CA VAL A 87 -5.03 13.64 -8.56
C VAL A 87 -5.93 12.51 -9.07
N VAL A 88 -5.62 11.26 -8.73
CA VAL A 88 -6.41 10.09 -9.15
C VAL A 88 -7.84 10.16 -8.63
N THR A 89 -8.02 10.61 -7.39
CA THR A 89 -9.35 10.82 -6.79
C THR A 89 -10.08 11.98 -7.47
N ALA A 90 -9.40 13.08 -7.79
CA ALA A 90 -9.99 14.21 -8.50
C ALA A 90 -10.47 13.80 -9.90
N LEU A 91 -9.65 13.08 -10.66
CA LEU A 91 -10.01 12.56 -11.97
C LEU A 91 -11.25 11.65 -11.90
N ALA A 92 -11.35 10.80 -10.88
CA ALA A 92 -12.54 9.99 -10.65
C ALA A 92 -13.79 10.85 -10.39
N CYS A 93 -13.69 11.89 -9.55
CA CYS A 93 -14.78 12.85 -9.31
C CYS A 93 -15.23 13.55 -10.61
N PHE A 94 -14.29 14.03 -11.42
CA PHE A 94 -14.60 14.72 -12.67
C PHE A 94 -15.25 13.78 -13.69
N ASN A 95 -14.76 12.55 -13.83
CA ASN A 95 -15.33 11.57 -14.74
C ASN A 95 -16.74 11.13 -14.34
N ILE A 96 -17.03 11.02 -13.03
CA ILE A 96 -18.38 10.72 -12.54
C ILE A 96 -19.32 11.91 -12.75
N GLY A 97 -18.85 13.14 -12.52
CA GLY A 97 -19.64 14.35 -12.73
C GLY A 97 -19.97 14.64 -14.20
N THR A 98 -19.16 14.15 -15.13
CA THR A 98 -19.34 14.38 -16.58
C THR A 98 -20.12 13.27 -17.29
N ARG A 99 -20.23 12.07 -16.71
CA ARG A 99 -20.90 10.90 -17.33
C ARG A 99 -21.86 10.16 -16.38
N PRO A 100 -22.81 10.83 -15.71
CA PRO A 100 -23.74 10.18 -14.80
C PRO A 100 -24.58 9.08 -15.47
N ASP A 101 -24.96 9.26 -16.75
CA ASP A 101 -25.85 8.36 -17.47
C ASP A 101 -25.16 7.06 -17.93
N GLU A 102 -23.89 7.12 -18.37
CA GLU A 102 -23.13 5.92 -18.73
C GLU A 102 -22.88 5.02 -17.51
N ILE A 103 -22.62 5.63 -16.35
CA ILE A 103 -22.41 4.88 -15.10
C ILE A 103 -23.71 4.25 -14.62
N ALA A 104 -24.83 4.98 -14.64
CA ALA A 104 -26.14 4.44 -14.31
C ALA A 104 -26.50 3.23 -15.20
N ASN A 105 -26.21 3.32 -16.50
CA ASN A 105 -26.40 2.23 -17.46
C ASN A 105 -25.45 1.05 -17.20
N SER A 106 -24.19 1.29 -16.82
CA SER A 106 -23.23 0.22 -16.49
C SER A 106 -23.58 -0.53 -15.20
N VAL A 107 -24.08 0.18 -14.18
CA VAL A 107 -24.54 -0.38 -12.90
C VAL A 107 -25.81 -1.19 -13.12
N ARG A 108 -26.74 -0.69 -13.93
CA ARG A 108 -27.95 -1.41 -14.35
C ARG A 108 -27.60 -2.70 -15.08
N ARG A 109 -26.70 -2.63 -16.08
CA ARG A 109 -26.23 -3.80 -16.84
C ARG A 109 -25.55 -4.83 -15.92
N ARG A 110 -24.74 -4.39 -14.96
CA ARG A 110 -24.08 -5.28 -13.98
C ARG A 110 -25.09 -5.98 -13.08
N ARG A 111 -26.16 -5.28 -12.65
CA ARG A 111 -27.29 -5.85 -11.90
C ARG A 111 -28.05 -6.89 -12.71
N GLU A 112 -28.27 -6.63 -13.99
CA GLU A 112 -28.95 -7.57 -14.90
C GLU A 112 -28.10 -8.84 -15.10
N LEU A 113 -26.77 -8.71 -15.24
CA LEU A 113 -25.84 -9.85 -15.32
C LEU A 113 -25.81 -10.69 -14.02
N THR A 114 -25.75 -10.05 -12.85
CA THR A 114 -25.79 -10.79 -11.57
C THR A 114 -27.13 -11.45 -11.31
N THR A 115 -28.22 -10.82 -11.73
CA THR A 115 -29.57 -11.39 -11.62
C THR A 115 -29.73 -12.57 -12.56
N SER A 116 -29.26 -12.45 -13.81
CA SER A 116 -29.23 -13.52 -14.80
C SER A 116 -28.44 -14.72 -14.29
N GLN A 117 -27.19 -14.54 -13.84
CA GLN A 117 -26.38 -15.62 -13.25
C GLN A 117 -27.04 -16.28 -12.05
N ARG A 118 -27.71 -15.51 -11.18
CA ARG A 118 -28.42 -16.04 -10.02
C ARG A 118 -29.64 -16.87 -10.43
N THR A 119 -30.35 -16.45 -11.47
CA THR A 119 -31.45 -17.22 -12.08
C THR A 119 -30.94 -18.50 -12.76
N THR A 120 -29.83 -18.45 -13.51
CA THR A 120 -29.25 -19.66 -14.13
C THR A 120 -28.79 -20.66 -13.08
N THR A 121 -28.14 -20.18 -12.02
CA THR A 121 -27.68 -21.04 -10.91
C THR A 121 -28.85 -21.65 -10.14
N PHE A 122 -29.96 -20.91 -10.00
CA PHE A 122 -31.17 -21.40 -9.35
C PHE A 122 -31.87 -22.48 -10.20
N LEU A 123 -32.01 -22.26 -11.51
CA LEU A 123 -32.60 -23.24 -12.43
C LEU A 123 -31.77 -24.53 -12.54
N LEU A 124 -30.44 -24.41 -12.53
CA LEU A 124 -29.53 -25.58 -12.48
C LEU A 124 -29.57 -26.32 -11.14
N GLY A 125 -29.96 -25.64 -10.06
CA GLY A 125 -30.14 -26.26 -8.74
C GLY A 125 -31.51 -26.91 -8.53
N GLU A 126 -32.53 -26.52 -9.30
CA GLU A 126 -33.90 -27.03 -9.17
C GLU A 126 -34.19 -28.21 -10.11
N ASN A 127 -33.51 -28.32 -11.26
CA ASN A 127 -33.70 -29.42 -12.21
C ASN A 127 -32.55 -30.43 -12.17
N GLY A 128 -32.52 -31.23 -11.09
CA GLY A 128 -31.89 -32.55 -11.13
C GLY A 128 -32.73 -33.50 -11.99
N ASN A 129 -32.23 -33.82 -13.18
CA ASN A 129 -32.79 -34.69 -14.21
C ASN A 129 -33.79 -34.03 -15.17
N LEU A 130 -33.30 -33.71 -16.37
CA LEU A 130 -34.03 -33.93 -17.62
C LEU A 130 -33.00 -34.10 -18.74
N ALA A 131 -32.93 -35.33 -19.23
CA ALA A 131 -32.30 -35.68 -20.48
C ALA A 131 -33.11 -35.10 -21.66
N ASP A 132 -32.40 -34.88 -22.75
CA ASP A 132 -32.87 -34.76 -24.13
C ASP A 132 -33.72 -33.54 -24.48
N MET A 133 -33.05 -32.52 -25.05
CA MET A 133 -33.66 -31.73 -26.12
C MET A 133 -32.56 -31.31 -27.11
N GLU A 134 -32.39 -32.12 -28.14
CA GLU A 134 -31.79 -31.70 -29.41
C GLU A 134 -32.63 -30.56 -29.99
N SER A 135 -31.99 -29.44 -30.31
CA SER A 135 -32.43 -28.59 -31.41
C SER A 135 -31.21 -27.94 -32.05
N ASP A 136 -30.98 -28.35 -33.29
CA ASP A 136 -30.03 -27.80 -34.24
C ASP A 136 -30.08 -26.27 -34.33
N SER A 137 -28.92 -25.63 -34.26
CA SER A 137 -28.61 -24.48 -35.09
C SER A 137 -27.10 -24.26 -35.14
N GLU A 138 -26.59 -24.37 -36.36
CA GLU A 138 -25.24 -24.14 -36.82
C GLU A 138 -24.74 -22.71 -36.47
N GLU A 139 -23.52 -22.63 -35.93
CA GLU A 139 -22.46 -21.65 -36.21
C GLU A 139 -21.45 -21.70 -35.05
N GLU A 140 -20.56 -22.69 -35.12
CA GLU A 140 -19.39 -22.77 -34.23
C GLU A 140 -18.32 -21.81 -34.78
N ASP A 141 -18.54 -20.50 -34.59
CA ASP A 141 -17.45 -19.54 -34.71
C ASP A 141 -16.42 -19.89 -33.62
N ASN A 142 -15.23 -20.28 -34.07
CA ASN A 142 -14.11 -20.67 -33.24
C ASN A 142 -13.53 -19.45 -32.51
N LEU A 143 -14.32 -18.80 -31.66
CA LEU A 143 -13.78 -17.94 -30.63
C LEU A 143 -13.32 -18.84 -29.49
N LYS A 144 -12.06 -19.29 -29.59
CA LYS A 144 -11.29 -19.65 -28.41
C LYS A 144 -11.28 -18.43 -27.49
N VAL A 145 -12.30 -18.31 -26.66
CA VAL A 145 -12.23 -17.53 -25.44
C VAL A 145 -11.25 -18.32 -24.58
N GLU A 146 -9.95 -18.01 -24.74
CA GLU A 146 -9.01 -18.20 -23.66
C GLU A 146 -9.59 -17.41 -22.48
N VAL A 147 -10.36 -18.10 -21.64
CA VAL A 147 -10.63 -17.66 -20.28
C VAL A 147 -9.28 -17.76 -19.58
N SER A 148 -8.43 -16.77 -19.85
CA SER A 148 -7.26 -16.49 -19.05
C SER A 148 -7.79 -16.36 -17.63
N GLY A 149 -7.46 -17.32 -16.76
CA GLY A 149 -7.84 -17.32 -15.35
C GLY A 149 -7.26 -16.13 -14.57
N ALA A 150 -6.63 -15.17 -15.26
CA ALA A 150 -6.23 -13.90 -14.70
C ALA A 150 -7.41 -12.92 -14.74
N PRO A 151 -7.78 -12.29 -13.60
CA PRO A 151 -8.79 -11.24 -13.59
C PRO A 151 -8.43 -10.13 -14.59
N PRO A 152 -9.41 -9.56 -15.32
CA PRO A 152 -9.16 -8.51 -16.30
C PRO A 152 -8.44 -7.33 -15.64
N ASP A 153 -7.33 -6.91 -16.25
CA ASP A 153 -6.46 -5.85 -15.74
C ASP A 153 -7.04 -4.47 -16.09
N ASP A 154 -8.00 -4.00 -15.29
CA ASP A 154 -8.64 -2.68 -15.43
C ASP A 154 -7.78 -1.53 -14.82
N LEU A 155 -6.54 -1.81 -14.42
CA LEU A 155 -5.68 -0.81 -13.80
C LEU A 155 -4.88 -0.02 -14.85
N LEU A 156 -5.21 1.26 -14.95
CA LEU A 156 -4.37 2.25 -15.63
C LEU A 156 -3.00 2.37 -14.96
N TRP A 157 -1.98 2.79 -15.73
CA TRP A 157 -0.58 2.87 -15.30
C TRP A 157 -0.39 3.64 -13.98
N TYR A 158 -1.15 4.71 -13.80
CA TYR A 158 -1.05 5.56 -12.62
C TYR A 158 -1.59 4.87 -11.35
N HIS A 159 -2.59 3.98 -11.45
CA HIS A 159 -3.03 3.16 -10.30
C HIS A 159 -1.92 2.20 -9.87
N LYS A 160 -1.24 1.59 -10.84
CA LYS A 160 -0.12 0.66 -10.59
C LYS A 160 1.04 1.37 -9.92
N THR A 161 1.44 2.53 -10.44
CA THR A 161 2.50 3.36 -9.84
C THR A 161 2.13 3.78 -8.41
N MET A 162 0.92 4.30 -8.20
CA MET A 162 0.44 4.67 -6.87
C MET A 162 0.48 3.47 -5.91
N TRP A 163 0.13 2.28 -6.39
CA TRP A 163 0.15 1.07 -5.58
C TRP A 163 1.57 0.64 -5.18
N VAL A 164 2.54 0.72 -6.10
CA VAL A 164 3.95 0.48 -5.78
C VAL A 164 4.44 1.47 -4.72
N LEU A 165 4.17 2.77 -4.92
CA LEU A 165 4.55 3.81 -3.97
C LEU A 165 3.93 3.54 -2.59
N TYR A 166 2.66 3.15 -2.53
CA TYR A 166 1.99 2.76 -1.28
C TYR A 166 2.66 1.56 -0.60
N ASN A 167 2.97 0.51 -1.36
CA ASN A 167 3.59 -0.71 -0.83
C ASN A 167 5.02 -0.46 -0.32
N VAL A 168 5.72 0.56 -0.85
CA VAL A 168 7.03 1.01 -0.31
C VAL A 168 6.83 1.90 0.92
N MET A 169 6.06 2.97 0.76
CA MET A 169 5.86 4.01 1.76
C MET A 169 5.31 3.44 3.07
N ALA A 170 4.23 2.66 3.01
CA ALA A 170 3.50 2.27 4.21
C ALA A 170 4.35 1.48 5.23
N PRO A 171 5.03 0.39 4.85
CA PRO A 171 5.84 -0.37 5.81
C PRO A 171 7.09 0.40 6.24
N ILE A 172 7.75 1.14 5.34
CA ILE A 172 8.98 1.86 5.66
C ILE A 172 8.70 3.06 6.59
N ALA A 173 7.61 3.80 6.37
CA ALA A 173 7.16 4.88 7.25
C ALA A 173 6.91 4.37 8.68
N LEU A 174 6.14 3.28 8.83
CA LEU A 174 5.88 2.68 10.13
C LEU A 174 7.16 2.17 10.80
N LEU A 175 8.11 1.60 10.03
CA LEU A 175 9.42 1.17 10.54
C LEU A 175 10.23 2.36 11.09
N ILE A 176 10.30 3.46 10.34
CA ILE A 176 11.04 4.66 10.77
C ILE A 176 10.41 5.24 12.03
N THR A 177 9.09 5.39 12.06
CA THR A 177 8.35 5.86 13.24
C THR A 177 8.59 4.96 14.44
N PHE A 178 8.46 3.64 14.28
CA PHE A 178 8.71 2.68 15.35
C PHE A 178 10.14 2.77 15.87
N SER A 179 11.12 2.80 14.97
CA SER A 179 12.54 2.87 15.35
C SER A 179 12.84 4.14 16.15
N ARG A 180 12.27 5.28 15.74
CA ARG A 180 12.42 6.55 16.47
C ARG A 180 11.70 6.54 17.81
N SER A 181 10.44 6.09 17.85
CA SER A 181 9.66 6.00 19.10
C SER A 181 10.29 5.04 20.10
N LEU A 182 10.85 3.93 19.64
CA LEU A 182 11.60 2.98 20.45
C LEU A 182 12.86 3.63 21.04
N ALA A 183 13.62 4.35 20.22
CA ALA A 183 14.79 5.09 20.66
C ALA A 183 14.44 6.15 21.73
N MET A 184 13.33 6.86 21.54
CA MET A 184 12.85 7.88 22.48
C MET A 184 12.34 7.26 23.80
N GLY A 185 11.59 6.16 23.74
CA GLY A 185 11.02 5.48 24.91
C GLY A 185 12.07 4.73 25.76
N LEU A 186 13.14 4.24 25.14
CA LEU A 186 14.26 3.57 25.81
C LEU A 186 15.43 4.53 26.10
N HIS A 187 15.12 5.82 26.32
CA HIS A 187 16.02 6.98 26.33
C HIS A 187 17.43 6.78 26.93
N LYS A 188 17.63 5.95 27.98
CA LYS A 188 18.97 5.70 28.55
C LYS A 188 19.86 4.71 27.77
N SER A 189 19.29 3.80 26.98
CA SER A 189 20.07 2.77 26.25
C SER A 189 20.21 3.06 24.75
N LEU A 190 19.35 3.91 24.18
CA LEU A 190 19.29 4.20 22.74
C LEU A 190 19.45 5.70 22.39
N GLN A 191 19.95 6.52 23.31
CA GLN A 191 20.18 7.96 23.12
C GLN A 191 21.05 8.27 21.87
N TRP A 192 21.92 7.35 21.46
CA TRP A 192 22.75 7.43 20.25
C TRP A 192 21.97 7.32 18.93
N ILE A 193 20.66 7.06 18.97
CA ILE A 193 19.75 7.09 17.81
C ILE A 193 19.05 8.46 17.69
N ALA A 194 19.11 9.31 18.72
CA ALA A 194 18.48 10.63 18.67
C ALA A 194 19.35 11.61 17.89
N SER A 195 18.78 12.19 16.84
CA SER A 195 19.37 13.29 16.09
C SER A 195 19.12 14.61 16.81
N ASP A 196 20.11 15.51 16.84
CA ASP A 196 20.03 16.89 17.34
C ASP A 196 19.19 17.82 16.42
N LEU A 197 18.16 17.29 15.77
CA LEU A 197 17.24 18.07 14.95
C LEU A 197 16.32 18.91 15.86
N ASP A 198 15.81 20.01 15.33
CA ASP A 198 14.79 20.81 16.01
C ASP A 198 13.62 19.90 16.48
N PRO A 199 13.13 20.04 17.72
CA PRO A 199 12.07 19.19 18.26
C PRO A 199 10.81 19.15 17.39
N MET A 200 10.49 20.23 16.68
CA MET A 200 9.34 20.26 15.77
C MET A 200 9.61 19.46 14.51
N THR A 201 10.80 19.61 13.91
CA THR A 201 11.26 18.79 12.78
C THR A 201 11.24 17.30 13.14
N ASP A 202 11.69 16.93 14.34
CA ASP A 202 11.72 15.54 14.81
C ASP A 202 10.30 14.93 14.93
N ILE A 203 9.36 15.67 15.51
CA ILE A 203 7.97 15.23 15.65
C ILE A 203 7.31 15.06 14.26
N LEU A 204 7.49 16.03 13.36
CA LEU A 204 6.89 15.99 12.03
C LEU A 204 7.43 14.82 11.19
N HIS A 205 8.73 14.57 11.21
CA HIS A 205 9.35 13.51 10.39
C HIS A 205 9.13 12.10 10.91
N HIS A 206 8.92 11.94 12.22
CA HIS A 206 8.85 10.62 12.82
C HIS A 206 7.46 10.28 13.34
N LEU A 207 6.77 11.18 14.04
CA LEU A 207 5.42 10.89 14.54
C LEU A 207 4.37 11.09 13.46
N CYS A 208 4.38 12.24 12.76
CA CYS A 208 3.39 12.50 11.72
C CYS A 208 3.57 11.56 10.52
N ASN A 209 4.81 11.22 10.15
CA ASN A 209 5.10 10.29 9.06
C ASN A 209 4.33 8.95 9.18
N GLY A 210 4.52 8.21 10.28
CA GLY A 210 3.79 6.96 10.52
C GLY A 210 2.32 7.16 10.87
N GLY A 211 1.97 8.25 11.56
CA GLY A 211 0.57 8.55 11.92
C GLY A 211 -0.33 8.78 10.70
N ILE A 212 0.15 9.55 9.71
CA ILE A 212 -0.56 9.81 8.44
C ILE A 212 -0.78 8.50 7.68
N VAL A 213 0.26 7.66 7.60
CA VAL A 213 0.18 6.34 6.96
C VAL A 213 -0.82 5.44 7.66
N LEU A 214 -0.79 5.39 9.00
CA LEU A 214 -1.72 4.59 9.78
C LEU A 214 -3.17 5.01 9.50
N VAL A 215 -3.46 6.31 9.49
CA VAL A 215 -4.79 6.82 9.11
C VAL A 215 -5.15 6.42 7.69
N ASP A 216 -4.23 6.57 6.72
CA ASP A 216 -4.50 6.21 5.32
C ASP A 216 -4.80 4.71 5.15
N ILE A 217 -4.11 3.83 5.88
CA ILE A 217 -4.41 2.39 5.86
C ILE A 217 -5.88 2.14 6.20
N PHE A 218 -6.43 2.78 7.23
CA PHE A 218 -7.82 2.57 7.67
C PHE A 218 -8.87 3.35 6.85
N VAL A 219 -8.51 4.48 6.26
CA VAL A 219 -9.46 5.34 5.53
C VAL A 219 -9.53 4.99 4.04
N SER A 220 -8.39 4.68 3.42
CA SER A 220 -8.26 4.37 1.99
C SER A 220 -8.72 2.95 1.66
N GLY A 221 -9.31 2.75 0.49
CA GLY A 221 -9.64 1.42 -0.04
C GLY A 221 -8.42 0.61 -0.51
N THR A 222 -7.24 1.22 -0.59
CA THR A 222 -6.04 0.61 -1.20
C THR A 222 -5.74 -0.77 -0.59
N PRO A 223 -5.57 -1.82 -1.41
CA PRO A 223 -5.30 -3.18 -0.93
C PRO A 223 -3.81 -3.41 -0.66
N THR A 224 -3.51 -4.31 0.28
CA THR A 224 -2.15 -4.82 0.53
C THR A 224 -2.10 -6.31 0.27
N ARG A 225 -1.07 -6.79 -0.42
CA ARG A 225 -0.80 -8.22 -0.67
C ARG A 225 0.51 -8.65 -0.04
N ILE A 226 0.59 -9.90 0.40
CA ILE A 226 1.81 -10.43 1.01
C ILE A 226 2.97 -10.40 0.01
N LEU A 227 2.75 -10.85 -1.24
CA LEU A 227 3.79 -10.93 -2.27
C LEU A 227 4.35 -9.57 -2.70
N HIS A 228 3.65 -8.47 -2.42
CA HIS A 228 4.16 -7.11 -2.67
C HIS A 228 5.26 -6.67 -1.71
N VAL A 229 5.72 -7.54 -0.79
CA VAL A 229 6.93 -7.36 0.03
C VAL A 229 8.17 -7.07 -0.81
N ILE A 230 8.16 -7.48 -2.09
CA ILE A 230 9.22 -7.17 -3.06
C ILE A 230 9.43 -5.66 -3.24
N HIS A 231 8.39 -4.82 -3.09
CA HIS A 231 8.50 -3.38 -3.31
C HIS A 231 9.33 -2.68 -2.20
N PRO A 232 8.98 -2.80 -0.90
CA PRO A 232 9.80 -2.21 0.16
C PRO A 232 11.17 -2.90 0.25
N PHE A 233 11.28 -4.19 -0.08
CA PHE A 233 12.58 -4.88 -0.15
C PHE A 233 13.49 -4.26 -1.22
N ALA A 234 12.99 -4.07 -2.44
CA ALA A 234 13.76 -3.45 -3.52
C ALA A 234 14.18 -2.02 -3.17
N TYR A 235 13.28 -1.22 -2.60
CA TYR A 235 13.61 0.10 -2.08
C TYR A 235 14.74 0.06 -1.05
N SER A 236 14.66 -0.86 -0.08
CA SER A 236 15.70 -1.01 0.94
C SER A 236 17.03 -1.45 0.33
N CYS A 237 17.05 -2.32 -0.68
CA CYS A 237 18.28 -2.67 -1.41
C CYS A 237 18.90 -1.45 -2.10
N VAL A 238 18.09 -0.63 -2.78
CA VAL A 238 18.56 0.59 -3.45
C VAL A 238 19.16 1.56 -2.44
N TYR A 239 18.49 1.80 -1.32
CA TYR A 239 19.00 2.70 -0.29
C TYR A 239 20.29 2.19 0.37
N ASN A 240 20.39 0.89 0.65
CA ASN A 240 21.63 0.31 1.18
C ASN A 240 22.78 0.34 0.18
N ALA A 241 22.51 0.13 -1.12
CA ALA A 241 23.51 0.31 -2.17
C ALA A 241 23.99 1.76 -2.23
N PHE A 242 23.07 2.73 -2.13
CA PHE A 242 23.41 4.14 -2.01
C PHE A 242 24.31 4.41 -0.80
N LEU A 243 24.02 3.86 0.38
CA LEU A 243 24.87 4.05 1.57
C LEU A 243 26.30 3.54 1.35
N VAL A 244 26.46 2.38 0.71
CA VAL A 244 27.79 1.83 0.39
C VAL A 244 28.52 2.75 -0.60
N ILE A 245 27.85 3.18 -1.68
CA ILE A 245 28.43 4.07 -2.70
C ILE A 245 28.83 5.42 -2.09
N TYR A 246 27.94 6.01 -1.29
CA TYR A 246 28.15 7.27 -0.59
C TYR A 246 29.35 7.15 0.35
N TRP A 247 29.44 6.05 1.11
CA TRP A 247 30.57 5.77 1.97
C TRP A 247 31.87 5.63 1.16
N VAL A 248 31.96 4.75 0.17
CA VAL A 248 33.22 4.57 -0.59
C VAL A 248 33.68 5.85 -1.31
N SER A 249 32.75 6.76 -1.63
CA SER A 249 33.02 8.08 -2.22
C SER A 249 33.55 9.12 -1.21
N GLY A 250 33.74 8.74 0.06
CA GLY A 250 34.22 9.64 1.12
C GLY A 250 33.12 10.44 1.80
N GLY A 251 31.85 10.04 1.69
CA GLY A 251 30.74 10.70 2.34
C GLY A 251 30.82 10.67 3.87
N PHE A 252 30.34 11.75 4.49
CA PHE A 252 30.25 11.89 5.95
C PHE A 252 28.78 11.88 6.40
N GLY A 253 28.53 11.74 7.69
CA GLY A 253 27.26 12.03 8.36
C GLY A 253 27.23 13.49 8.86
N ILE A 254 26.05 13.98 9.23
CA ILE A 254 25.83 15.38 9.63
C ILE A 254 26.70 15.83 10.82
N THR A 255 27.14 14.88 11.64
CA THR A 255 28.03 15.09 12.80
C THR A 255 29.52 15.03 12.43
N GLY A 256 29.85 14.97 11.14
CA GLY A 256 31.22 14.80 10.65
C GLY A 256 31.78 13.37 10.78
N THR A 257 30.95 12.39 11.15
CA THR A 257 31.37 10.98 11.23
C THR A 257 31.44 10.33 9.86
N ARG A 258 32.21 9.25 9.72
CA ARG A 258 32.34 8.48 8.47
C ARG A 258 31.10 7.63 8.14
N TRP A 259 30.07 7.65 8.98
CA TRP A 259 28.81 6.92 8.82
C TRP A 259 27.61 7.88 8.86
N VAL A 260 26.56 7.56 8.11
CA VAL A 260 25.26 8.25 8.17
C VAL A 260 24.45 7.78 9.38
N TYR A 261 24.44 6.47 9.61
CA TYR A 261 23.81 5.84 10.76
C TYR A 261 24.85 5.12 11.59
N PRO A 262 24.91 5.31 12.92
CA PRO A 262 25.89 4.64 13.77
C PRO A 262 25.87 3.10 13.67
N MET A 263 24.73 2.50 13.33
CA MET A 263 24.59 1.04 13.14
C MET A 263 25.19 0.54 11.83
N ILE A 264 25.38 1.43 10.86
CA ILE A 264 25.88 1.13 9.52
C ILE A 264 27.18 1.90 9.32
N ASP A 265 28.24 1.36 9.93
CA ASP A 265 29.59 1.84 9.86
C ASP A 265 30.48 0.83 9.13
N PHE A 266 30.92 1.19 7.93
CA PHE A 266 31.75 0.33 7.08
C PHE A 266 33.25 0.48 7.37
N SER A 267 33.65 1.13 8.47
CA SER A 267 35.04 1.15 8.92
C SER A 267 35.57 -0.25 9.24
N ASP A 268 36.90 -0.41 9.20
CA ASP A 268 37.57 -1.70 9.35
C ASP A 268 37.18 -2.45 10.64
N ASP A 269 36.91 -1.71 11.72
CA ASP A 269 36.55 -2.30 13.02
C ASP A 269 35.06 -2.65 13.14
N ARG A 270 34.18 -2.06 12.31
CA ARG A 270 32.71 -2.14 12.49
C ARG A 270 31.92 -2.65 11.29
N TRP A 271 32.56 -2.95 10.16
CA TRP A 271 31.85 -3.44 8.98
C TRP A 271 31.08 -4.75 9.22
N ARG A 272 31.61 -5.67 10.03
CA ARG A 272 30.96 -6.97 10.33
C ARG A 272 29.59 -6.81 10.99
N PRO A 273 29.46 -6.14 12.17
CA PRO A 273 28.16 -5.92 12.78
C PRO A 273 27.23 -5.10 11.89
N SER A 274 27.74 -4.15 11.11
CA SER A 274 26.92 -3.37 10.17
C SER A 274 26.33 -4.21 9.04
N VAL A 275 27.10 -5.13 8.47
CA VAL A 275 26.58 -6.07 7.47
C VAL A 275 25.49 -6.97 8.07
N VAL A 276 25.70 -7.49 9.29
CA VAL A 276 24.67 -8.27 10.00
C VAL A 276 23.40 -7.45 10.24
N PHE A 277 23.54 -6.18 10.66
CA PHE A 277 22.42 -5.27 10.87
C PHE A 277 21.64 -5.01 9.58
N VAL A 278 22.33 -4.76 8.47
CA VAL A 278 21.70 -4.57 7.15
C VAL A 278 20.95 -5.82 6.71
N TYR A 279 21.54 -7.01 6.83
CA TYR A 279 20.87 -8.27 6.49
C TYR A 279 19.65 -8.55 7.38
N ALA A 280 19.75 -8.31 8.69
CA ALA A 280 18.61 -8.41 9.60
C ALA A 280 17.51 -7.41 9.22
N GLY A 281 17.88 -6.17 8.88
CA GLY A 281 16.96 -5.16 8.37
C GLY A 281 16.20 -5.63 7.12
N LEU A 282 16.93 -6.12 6.11
CA LEU A 282 16.37 -6.53 4.82
C LEU A 282 15.50 -7.78 4.89
N PHE A 283 15.95 -8.82 5.59
CA PHE A 283 15.32 -10.14 5.53
C PHE A 283 14.41 -10.45 6.72
N VAL A 284 14.45 -9.64 7.78
CA VAL A 284 13.59 -9.82 8.96
C VAL A 284 12.72 -8.59 9.16
N VAL A 285 13.32 -7.42 9.36
CA VAL A 285 12.58 -6.23 9.78
C VAL A 285 11.64 -5.71 8.70
N VAL A 286 12.11 -5.54 7.46
CA VAL A 286 11.27 -5.07 6.34
C VAL A 286 10.09 -6.02 6.07
N PRO A 287 10.27 -7.35 5.96
CA PRO A 287 9.14 -8.28 5.84
C PRO A 287 8.16 -8.22 7.01
N VAL A 288 8.65 -8.09 8.26
CA VAL A 288 7.78 -7.97 9.44
C VAL A 288 6.90 -6.73 9.35
N PHE A 289 7.45 -5.58 8.97
CA PHE A 289 6.65 -4.35 8.81
C PHE A 289 5.70 -4.41 7.61
N HIS A 290 6.08 -5.09 6.52
CA HIS A 290 5.15 -5.36 5.42
C HIS A 290 3.98 -6.25 5.85
N LEU A 291 4.26 -7.30 6.63
CA LEU A 291 3.23 -8.16 7.21
C LEU A 291 2.36 -7.42 8.23
N LEU A 292 2.92 -6.47 8.99
CA LEU A 292 2.14 -5.59 9.86
C LEU A 292 1.15 -4.75 9.05
N VAL A 293 1.58 -4.10 7.96
CA VAL A 293 0.69 -3.35 7.07
C VAL A 293 -0.39 -4.25 6.47
N PHE A 294 -0.03 -5.47 6.06
CA PHE A 294 -1.00 -6.46 5.61
C PHE A 294 -2.02 -6.82 6.71
N GLY A 295 -1.55 -7.05 7.94
CA GLY A 295 -2.41 -7.32 9.10
C GLY A 295 -3.39 -6.17 9.38
N LEU A 296 -2.91 -4.92 9.35
CA LEU A 296 -3.74 -3.71 9.50
C LEU A 296 -4.77 -3.58 8.37
N TYR A 297 -4.38 -3.91 7.13
CA TYR A 297 -5.30 -3.98 5.99
C TYR A 297 -6.41 -5.02 6.22
N LYS A 298 -6.07 -6.24 6.67
CA LYS A 298 -7.06 -7.28 6.98
C LYS A 298 -7.97 -6.88 8.14
N LEU A 299 -7.41 -6.22 9.17
CA LEU A 299 -8.16 -5.67 10.30
C LEU A 299 -9.18 -4.64 9.83
N ARG A 300 -8.79 -3.67 8.99
CA ARG A 300 -9.71 -2.73 8.36
C ARG A 300 -10.85 -3.45 7.63
N CYS A 301 -10.51 -4.41 6.77
CA CYS A 301 -11.51 -5.18 6.02
C CYS A 301 -12.49 -5.91 6.96
N ALA A 302 -12.00 -6.49 8.06
CA ALA A 302 -12.84 -7.14 9.06
C ALA A 302 -13.77 -6.13 9.75
N ILE A 303 -13.25 -4.96 10.17
CA ILE A 303 -14.04 -3.90 10.79
C ILE A 303 -15.15 -3.42 9.84
N VAL A 304 -14.81 -3.12 8.59
CA VAL A 304 -15.78 -2.69 7.56
C VAL A 304 -16.87 -3.74 7.38
N ARG A 305 -16.50 -5.03 7.29
CA ARG A 305 -17.49 -6.13 7.17
C ARG A 305 -18.42 -6.21 8.37
N CYS A 306 -17.89 -6.08 9.58
CA CYS A 306 -18.67 -6.08 10.83
C CYS A 306 -19.64 -4.90 10.89
N VAL A 307 -19.19 -3.69 10.53
CA VAL A 307 -20.02 -2.48 10.58
C VAL A 307 -21.15 -2.51 9.54
N PHE A 308 -20.89 -3.03 8.34
CA PHE A 308 -21.89 -3.08 7.25
C PHE A 308 -22.64 -4.41 7.13
N GLY A 309 -22.49 -5.33 8.10
CA GLY A 309 -23.32 -6.53 8.21
C GLY A 309 -23.15 -7.57 7.10
N THR A 310 -22.00 -7.60 6.43
CA THR A 310 -21.68 -8.71 5.50
C THR A 310 -21.22 -9.92 6.32
N ALA A 311 -22.19 -10.64 6.88
CA ALA A 311 -21.91 -11.90 7.57
C ALA A 311 -21.14 -12.85 6.63
N PRO A 312 -20.15 -13.60 7.13
CA PRO A 312 -19.60 -14.70 6.35
C PRO A 312 -20.77 -15.63 5.99
N GLU A 313 -20.86 -16.06 4.74
CA GLU A 313 -21.73 -17.17 4.36
C GLU A 313 -21.34 -18.35 5.26
N ALA A 314 -22.09 -18.53 6.35
CA ALA A 314 -21.94 -19.67 7.22
C ALA A 314 -22.16 -20.91 6.36
N SER A 315 -21.20 -21.82 6.41
CA SER A 315 -21.22 -23.14 5.81
C SER A 315 -22.62 -23.77 5.88
N LYS A 316 -23.37 -23.70 4.77
CA LYS A 316 -24.48 -24.61 4.50
C LYS A 316 -23.87 -25.94 4.10
N GLY A 317 -23.49 -26.71 5.10
CA GLY A 317 -23.03 -28.08 4.95
C GLY A 317 -22.96 -28.68 6.34
N THR A 318 -23.66 -29.80 6.53
CA THR A 318 -23.74 -30.58 7.78
C THR A 318 -24.86 -30.17 8.75
N ARG A 319 -26.11 -30.44 8.37
CA ARG A 319 -27.15 -30.95 9.30
C ARG A 319 -28.39 -31.45 8.54
N LEU A 320 -28.20 -32.49 7.74
CA LEU A 320 -29.25 -33.48 7.43
C LEU A 320 -28.52 -34.82 7.36
N LEU A 321 -29.18 -35.87 7.84
CA LEU A 321 -28.70 -37.24 8.12
C LEU A 321 -28.35 -37.51 9.60
N SER A 322 -29.43 -37.62 10.38
CA SER A 322 -29.56 -38.68 11.39
C SER A 322 -31.02 -39.15 11.37
N GLU A 323 -31.33 -40.03 10.41
CA GLU A 323 -32.21 -41.18 10.64
C GLU A 323 -31.31 -42.43 10.62
#